data_AF-A0A523Y139-F1
#
_entry.id   AF-A0A523Y139-F1
#
_cell.length_a   1.000
_cell.length_b   1.000
_cell.length_c   1.000
_cell.angle_alpha   90.00
_cell.angle_beta   90.00
_cell.angle_gamma   90.00
#
_symmetry.space_group_name_H-M   'P 1'
#
loop_
_entity.id
_entity.type
_entity.pdbx_description
1 polymer ?
#
loop_
_entity_poly.entity_id
_entity_poly.type
_entity_poly.pdbx_seq_one_letter_code
_entity_poly.pdbx_strand_id
1 'polypeptide(L)'
;MFLGFSIAGLAPATLLVLAGMYVRARQADEKLARRWLFFLFSVLVLLYGTQFLILRWEMYEVGEFLQPALVGTLVALFIHLGATPDLWSRETIWMTFSTTLVVVTLMVYWWKEAGDPLFVLISVITALAWQAWEWRGRRRWLAYLALLLLLLMVCGWTLNPYLMLMSRPKWLYDSILIVNLFVWPIVAVVLVARLVYTSIANARPSNWLATVIRLAVAVLLLLVIGDQIVTETVWVRAEDSLSVIPIILFIVATAAAMLLAWAVTGWRRLAALGFVLLVTLTVSYASNLGWRLSPTFSTEARAEKIERAIHRYYERQGHYPSRLANLMPFYLWRIPQPMIFRDQTWCYEGGDDYYRLGYVHQPGFGWHDISIRIHDAVGEPPEPSWHCNDALEKAKSQSPW
;
A
#
# COMPACT_ATOMS: atom_id res chain seq x y z
N MET A 1 6.26 17.26 13.37
CA MET A 1 5.73 15.93 13.70
C MET A 1 6.35 14.80 12.85
N PHE A 2 6.39 14.90 11.51
CA PHE A 2 6.89 13.85 10.60
C PHE A 2 8.36 13.41 10.77
N LEU A 3 9.26 14.31 11.20
CA LEU A 3 10.65 13.94 11.48
C LEU A 3 10.73 12.93 12.64
N GLY A 4 9.83 13.05 13.63
CA GLY A 4 9.73 12.12 14.75
C GLY A 4 9.28 10.72 14.34
N PHE A 5 8.30 10.63 13.43
CA PHE A 5 7.84 9.34 12.87
C PHE A 5 8.91 8.66 12.00
N SER A 6 9.66 9.44 11.22
CA SER A 6 10.75 8.90 10.41
C SER A 6 11.85 8.30 11.29
N ILE A 7 12.24 8.98 12.38
CA ILE A 7 13.23 8.47 13.34
C ILE A 7 12.70 7.24 14.09
N ALA A 8 11.42 7.24 14.48
CA ALA A 8 10.78 6.13 15.17
C ALA A 8 10.67 4.86 14.32
N GLY A 9 10.61 4.96 12.99
CA GLY A 9 10.67 3.80 12.08
C GLY A 9 12.09 3.40 11.69
N LEU A 10 12.97 4.37 11.38
CA LEU A 10 14.34 4.10 10.88
C LEU A 10 15.23 3.45 11.93
N ALA A 11 15.18 3.90 13.18
CA ALA A 11 16.03 3.38 14.25
C ALA A 11 15.79 1.88 14.53
N PRO A 12 14.54 1.42 14.80
CA PRO A 12 14.27 0.00 15.01
C PRO A 12 14.56 -0.83 13.76
N ALA A 13 14.28 -0.29 12.57
CA ALA A 13 14.57 -0.95 11.30
C ALA A 13 16.06 -1.22 11.08
N THR A 14 16.87 -0.19 11.33
CA THR A 14 18.32 -0.26 11.19
C THR A 14 18.89 -1.21 12.24
N LEU A 15 18.40 -1.16 13.48
CA LEU A 15 18.79 -2.09 14.55
C LEU A 15 18.47 -3.55 14.20
N LEU A 16 17.31 -3.82 13.62
CA LEU A 16 16.90 -5.15 13.15
C LEU A 16 17.80 -5.69 12.04
N VAL A 17 18.07 -4.88 11.01
CA VAL A 17 18.97 -5.26 9.92
C VAL A 17 20.39 -5.49 10.46
N LEU A 18 20.89 -4.62 11.33
CA LEU A 18 22.20 -4.76 11.97
C LEU A 18 22.28 -6.03 12.83
N ALA A 19 21.23 -6.34 13.60
CA ALA A 19 21.14 -7.57 14.40
C ALA A 19 21.15 -8.82 13.52
N GLY A 20 20.38 -8.84 12.41
CA GLY A 20 20.39 -9.93 11.44
C GLY A 20 21.75 -10.11 10.76
N MET A 21 22.41 -9.02 10.37
CA MET A 21 23.76 -9.06 9.82
C MET A 21 24.79 -9.57 10.83
N TYR A 22 24.69 -9.15 12.10
CA TYR A 22 25.57 -9.56 13.18
C TYR A 22 25.43 -11.05 13.50
N VAL A 23 24.20 -11.57 13.57
CA VAL A 23 23.91 -12.99 13.78
C VAL A 23 24.52 -13.85 12.67
N ARG A 24 24.46 -13.39 11.41
CA ARG A 24 24.97 -14.15 10.25
C ARG A 24 26.48 -14.08 10.07
N ALA A 25 27.11 -12.93 10.35
CA ALA A 25 28.56 -12.76 10.19
C ALA A 25 29.39 -13.77 11.01
N ARG A 26 28.80 -14.37 12.06
CA ARG A 26 29.44 -15.37 12.92
C ARG A 26 29.09 -16.84 12.62
N GLN A 27 28.40 -17.13 11.50
CA GLN A 27 28.01 -18.50 11.08
C GLN A 27 29.16 -19.52 10.93
N ALA A 28 30.42 -19.13 11.09
CA ALA A 28 31.55 -20.05 11.12
C ALA A 28 31.69 -20.85 12.44
N ASP A 29 31.04 -20.44 13.54
CA ASP A 29 31.13 -21.16 14.83
C ASP A 29 29.80 -21.81 15.25
N GLU A 30 29.90 -23.04 15.80
CA GLU A 30 28.88 -24.04 16.21
C GLU A 30 27.71 -23.57 17.12
N LYS A 31 27.58 -22.29 17.47
CA LYS A 31 26.55 -21.81 18.42
C LYS A 31 25.34 -21.19 17.73
N LEU A 32 24.67 -21.99 16.90
CA LEU A 32 23.50 -21.56 16.10
C LEU A 32 22.27 -21.26 16.99
N ALA A 33 22.02 -22.07 18.02
CA ALA A 33 20.88 -21.93 18.94
C ALA A 33 20.90 -20.62 19.76
N ARG A 34 22.05 -20.25 20.34
CA ARG A 34 22.18 -19.04 21.16
C ARG A 34 21.94 -17.75 20.37
N ARG A 35 22.23 -17.77 19.06
CA ARG A 35 22.09 -16.63 18.16
C ARG A 35 20.66 -16.47 17.65
N TRP A 36 19.99 -17.59 17.40
CA TRP A 36 18.54 -17.61 17.16
C TRP A 36 17.78 -17.01 18.35
N LEU A 37 18.23 -17.30 19.57
CA LEU A 37 17.71 -16.73 20.81
C LEU A 37 17.90 -15.20 20.87
N PHE A 38 19.07 -14.68 20.47
CA PHE A 38 19.30 -13.23 20.37
C PHE A 38 18.45 -12.56 19.30
N PHE A 39 18.22 -13.21 18.17
CA PHE A 39 17.33 -12.70 17.13
C PHE A 39 15.88 -12.62 17.63
N LEU A 40 15.37 -13.70 18.22
CA LEU A 40 14.05 -13.73 18.84
C LEU A 40 13.92 -12.68 19.94
N PHE A 41 14.93 -12.55 20.80
CA PHE A 41 14.94 -11.55 21.87
C PHE A 41 14.95 -10.13 21.31
N SER A 42 15.71 -9.86 20.24
CA SER A 42 15.74 -8.54 19.59
C SER A 42 14.38 -8.21 18.98
N VAL A 43 13.76 -9.16 18.26
CA VAL A 43 12.41 -9.04 17.73
C VAL A 43 11.41 -8.80 18.87
N LEU A 44 11.53 -9.52 19.98
CA LEU A 44 10.63 -9.41 21.12
C LEU A 44 10.78 -8.07 21.85
N VAL A 45 12.00 -7.59 22.09
CA VAL A 45 12.27 -6.26 22.67
C VAL A 45 11.75 -5.15 21.75
N LEU A 46 11.85 -5.31 20.45
CA LEU A 46 11.29 -4.37 19.49
C LEU A 46 9.77 -4.37 19.51
N LEU A 47 9.14 -5.53 19.46
CA LEU A 47 7.69 -5.69 19.58
C LEU A 47 7.18 -5.07 20.90
N TYR A 48 7.82 -5.38 22.02
CA TYR A 48 7.45 -4.90 23.36
C TYR A 48 7.74 -3.40 23.54
N GLY A 49 8.87 -2.91 23.01
CA GLY A 49 9.25 -1.50 23.05
C GLY A 49 8.30 -0.64 22.19
N THR A 50 7.88 -1.14 21.03
CA THR A 50 6.83 -0.50 20.24
C THR A 50 5.49 -0.54 20.97
N GLN A 51 5.12 -1.67 21.58
CA GLN A 51 3.89 -1.77 22.39
C GLN A 51 3.88 -0.83 23.60
N PHE A 52 5.02 -0.59 24.25
CA PHE A 52 5.10 0.34 25.38
C PHE A 52 4.95 1.81 24.95
N LEU A 53 5.51 2.18 23.80
CA LEU A 53 5.28 3.50 23.19
C LEU A 53 3.82 3.67 22.76
N ILE A 54 3.19 2.58 22.31
CA ILE A 54 1.78 2.52 21.92
C ILE A 54 0.87 2.63 23.16
N LEU A 55 1.13 1.93 24.26
CA LEU A 55 0.30 1.99 25.48
C LEU A 55 0.30 3.38 26.14
N ARG A 56 1.31 4.22 25.85
CA ARG A 56 1.43 5.58 26.42
C ARG A 56 0.66 6.63 25.63
N TRP A 57 0.32 6.37 24.37
CA TRP A 57 -0.45 7.26 23.50
C TRP A 57 -1.76 6.54 23.25
N GLU A 58 -2.92 7.07 23.65
CA GLU A 58 -4.25 6.42 23.55
C GLU A 58 -4.72 6.08 22.10
N MET A 59 -3.84 5.66 21.20
CA MET A 59 -4.13 5.11 19.89
C MET A 59 -4.46 3.62 20.03
N TYR A 60 -5.72 3.35 20.38
CA TYR A 60 -6.26 2.02 20.68
C TYR A 60 -6.16 0.98 19.54
N GLU A 61 -5.81 1.36 18.31
CA GLU A 61 -5.82 0.45 17.15
C GLU A 61 -4.43 0.01 16.66
N VAL A 62 -3.33 0.47 17.28
CA VAL A 62 -1.98 0.18 16.74
C VAL A 62 -1.54 -1.29 16.94
N GLY A 63 -2.18 -2.02 17.84
CA GLY A 63 -2.00 -3.47 17.99
C GLY A 63 -2.27 -4.26 16.70
N GLU A 64 -3.18 -3.77 15.84
CA GLU A 64 -3.51 -4.38 14.56
C GLU A 64 -2.35 -4.27 13.54
N PHE A 65 -1.57 -3.19 13.60
CA PHE A 65 -0.46 -2.97 12.66
C PHE A 65 0.81 -3.78 12.99
N LEU A 66 0.88 -4.38 14.20
CA LEU A 66 1.96 -5.28 14.60
C LEU A 66 1.74 -6.73 14.14
N GLN A 67 0.50 -7.08 13.77
CA GLN A 67 0.15 -8.44 13.34
C GLN A 67 0.95 -8.94 12.12
N PRO A 68 1.15 -8.16 11.04
CA PRO A 68 1.91 -8.66 9.88
C PRO A 68 3.36 -9.01 10.21
N ALA A 69 3.97 -8.28 11.15
CA ALA A 69 5.32 -8.57 11.62
C ALA A 69 5.35 -9.86 12.46
N LEU A 70 4.36 -10.08 13.33
CA LEU A 70 4.20 -11.32 14.10
C LEU A 70 3.96 -12.53 13.19
N VAL A 71 3.09 -12.39 12.18
CA VAL A 71 2.81 -13.43 11.19
C VAL A 71 4.03 -13.73 10.34
N GLY A 72 4.74 -12.70 9.84
CA GLY A 72 5.98 -12.88 9.10
C GLY A 72 7.06 -13.59 9.93
N THR A 73 7.14 -13.28 11.23
CA THR A 73 8.05 -13.95 12.15
C THR A 73 7.66 -15.42 12.36
N LEU A 74 6.37 -15.72 12.51
CA LEU A 74 5.83 -17.09 12.60
C LEU A 74 6.12 -17.91 11.35
N VAL A 75 5.84 -17.35 10.17
CA VAL A 75 6.07 -18.04 8.90
C VAL A 75 7.56 -18.33 8.72
N ALA A 76 8.43 -17.36 9.02
CA ALA A 76 9.87 -17.59 9.01
C ALA A 76 10.31 -18.67 10.03
N LEU A 77 9.68 -18.69 11.22
CA LEU A 77 9.92 -19.69 12.26
C LEU A 77 9.52 -21.09 11.79
N PHE A 78 8.31 -21.27 11.26
CA PHE A 78 7.79 -22.56 10.77
C PHE A 78 8.60 -23.12 9.61
N ILE A 79 9.03 -22.26 8.68
CA ILE A 79 9.81 -22.68 7.51
C ILE A 79 11.21 -23.13 7.93
N HIS A 80 11.83 -22.43 8.89
CA HIS A 80 13.13 -22.85 9.41
C HIS A 80 13.07 -24.06 10.35
N LEU A 81 11.98 -24.25 11.08
CA LEU A 81 11.70 -25.48 11.84
C LEU A 81 11.75 -26.73 10.97
N GLY A 82 11.33 -26.65 9.70
CA GLY A 82 11.42 -27.77 8.74
C GLY A 82 12.80 -27.96 8.12
N ALA A 83 13.62 -26.90 8.03
CA ALA A 83 14.89 -26.92 7.30
C ALA A 83 16.11 -27.23 8.19
N THR A 84 15.99 -27.12 9.51
CA THR A 84 17.10 -27.38 10.45
C THR A 84 16.73 -28.48 11.45
N PRO A 85 17.20 -29.73 11.24
CA PRO A 85 16.93 -30.84 12.16
C PRO A 85 17.45 -30.58 13.58
N ASP A 86 18.49 -29.74 13.73
CA ASP A 86 19.02 -29.34 15.04
C ASP A 86 18.03 -28.53 15.90
N LEU A 87 17.02 -27.88 15.29
CA LEU A 87 15.95 -27.20 16.03
C LEU A 87 14.97 -28.18 16.69
N TRP A 88 14.99 -29.45 16.31
CA TRP A 88 14.22 -30.52 16.95
C TRP A 88 14.93 -31.11 18.19
N SER A 89 16.01 -30.49 18.66
CA SER A 89 16.57 -30.86 19.95
C SER A 89 15.55 -30.65 21.07
N ARG A 90 15.61 -31.51 22.10
CA ARG A 90 14.67 -31.51 23.23
C ARG A 90 14.61 -30.16 23.95
N GLU A 91 15.69 -29.37 23.90
CA GLU A 91 15.79 -28.04 24.52
C GLU A 91 15.15 -26.94 23.66
N THR A 92 15.29 -26.99 22.33
CA THR A 92 14.73 -25.98 21.42
C THR A 92 13.24 -26.18 21.16
N ILE A 93 12.77 -27.44 21.15
CA ILE A 93 11.34 -27.77 20.94
C ILE A 93 10.43 -26.99 21.89
N TRP A 94 10.75 -26.95 23.18
CA TRP A 94 9.92 -26.24 24.17
C TRP A 94 9.84 -24.74 23.91
N MET A 95 10.92 -24.13 23.44
CA MET A 95 10.93 -22.70 23.11
C MET A 95 10.16 -22.41 21.83
N THR A 96 10.39 -23.18 20.76
CA THR A 96 9.65 -23.01 19.49
C THR A 96 8.17 -23.30 19.66
N PHE A 97 7.79 -24.33 20.42
CA PHE A 97 6.39 -24.65 20.68
C PHE A 97 5.70 -23.51 21.45
N SER A 98 6.34 -22.99 22.50
CA SER A 98 5.77 -21.90 23.30
C SER A 98 5.63 -20.61 22.50
N THR A 99 6.61 -20.24 21.68
CA THR A 99 6.50 -19.06 20.80
C THR A 99 5.43 -19.26 19.74
N THR A 100 5.36 -20.43 19.12
CA THR A 100 4.33 -20.74 18.12
C THR A 100 2.93 -20.69 18.72
N LEU A 101 2.75 -21.27 19.90
CA LEU A 101 1.48 -21.27 20.65
C LEU A 101 1.06 -19.86 21.00
N VAL A 102 1.97 -19.02 21.51
CA VAL A 102 1.68 -17.61 21.83
C VAL A 102 1.23 -16.84 20.60
N VAL A 103 1.91 -17.00 19.45
CA VAL A 103 1.52 -16.25 18.25
C VAL A 103 0.24 -16.81 17.62
N VAL A 104 -0.01 -18.12 17.63
CA VAL A 104 -1.30 -18.70 17.20
C VAL A 104 -2.43 -18.23 18.10
N THR A 105 -2.22 -18.20 19.42
CA THR A 105 -3.24 -17.71 20.38
C THR A 105 -3.52 -16.23 20.18
N LEU A 106 -2.50 -15.42 19.92
CA LEU A 106 -2.66 -14.02 19.51
C LEU A 106 -3.45 -13.93 18.21
N MET A 107 -3.10 -14.67 17.15
CA MET A 107 -3.85 -14.64 15.88
C MET A 107 -5.31 -15.05 16.05
N VAL A 108 -5.62 -16.05 16.88
CA VAL A 108 -7.00 -16.48 17.16
C VAL A 108 -7.76 -15.46 18.00
N TYR A 109 -7.11 -14.85 18.99
CA TYR A 109 -7.69 -13.76 19.78
C TYR A 109 -8.05 -12.57 18.88
N TRP A 110 -7.10 -12.14 18.04
CA TRP A 110 -7.30 -11.06 17.08
C TRP A 110 -8.33 -11.39 16.00
N TRP A 111 -8.41 -12.64 15.52
CA TRP A 111 -9.48 -13.09 14.62
C TRP A 111 -10.86 -12.88 15.25
N LYS A 112 -10.99 -13.23 16.53
CA LYS A 112 -12.25 -13.16 17.27
C LYS A 112 -12.68 -11.73 17.53
N GLU A 113 -11.71 -10.84 17.79
CA GLU A 113 -11.96 -9.43 18.07
C GLU A 113 -12.21 -8.62 16.79
N ALA A 114 -11.45 -8.88 15.72
CA ALA A 114 -11.53 -8.08 14.47
C ALA A 114 -12.69 -8.49 13.55
N GLY A 115 -13.23 -9.72 13.68
CA GLY A 115 -14.40 -10.18 12.91
C GLY A 115 -14.22 -10.29 11.39
N ASP A 116 -13.04 -9.95 10.85
CA ASP A 116 -12.85 -9.73 9.41
C ASP A 116 -11.92 -10.80 8.76
N PRO A 117 -12.37 -11.55 7.73
CA PRO A 117 -11.59 -12.62 7.08
C PRO A 117 -10.36 -12.13 6.29
N LEU A 118 -10.11 -10.83 6.28
CA LEU A 118 -9.10 -10.14 5.45
C LEU A 118 -7.65 -10.42 5.84
N PHE A 119 -7.38 -10.72 7.12
CA PHE A 119 -6.04 -11.07 7.58
C PHE A 119 -5.55 -12.43 7.07
N VAL A 120 -6.47 -13.35 6.78
CA VAL A 120 -6.17 -14.66 6.16
C VAL A 120 -5.71 -14.45 4.72
N LEU A 121 -6.37 -13.56 3.99
CA LEU A 121 -6.05 -13.30 2.59
C LEU A 121 -4.65 -12.66 2.46
N ILE A 122 -4.33 -11.67 3.31
CA ILE A 122 -2.98 -11.06 3.36
C ILE A 122 -1.92 -12.13 3.66
N SER A 123 -2.19 -13.02 4.62
CA SER A 123 -1.28 -14.10 5.03
C SER A 123 -1.11 -15.15 3.92
N VAL A 124 -2.17 -15.49 3.20
CA VAL A 124 -2.14 -16.40 2.05
C VAL A 124 -1.38 -15.77 0.89
N ILE A 125 -1.57 -14.49 0.60
CA ILE A 125 -0.85 -13.79 -0.47
C ILE A 125 0.64 -13.65 -0.14
N THR A 126 1.00 -13.31 1.09
CA THR A 126 2.42 -13.29 1.52
C THR A 126 3.02 -14.70 1.51
N ALA A 127 2.28 -15.73 1.92
CA ALA A 127 2.72 -17.12 1.83
C ALA A 127 2.91 -17.58 0.37
N LEU A 128 2.02 -17.20 -0.55
CA LEU A 128 2.12 -17.52 -1.98
C LEU A 128 3.26 -16.77 -2.67
N ALA A 129 3.45 -15.48 -2.36
CA ALA A 129 4.58 -14.69 -2.85
C ALA A 129 5.91 -15.25 -2.35
N TRP A 130 5.93 -15.73 -1.10
CA TRP A 130 7.07 -16.43 -0.52
C TRP A 130 7.27 -17.84 -1.12
N GLN A 131 6.23 -18.62 -1.38
CA GLN A 131 6.37 -19.92 -2.05
C GLN A 131 6.89 -19.76 -3.49
N ALA A 132 6.49 -18.69 -4.18
CA ALA A 132 7.07 -18.32 -5.46
C ALA A 132 8.58 -17.95 -5.35
N TRP A 133 9.05 -17.53 -4.17
CA TRP A 133 10.47 -17.25 -3.88
C TRP A 133 11.34 -18.51 -3.90
N GLU A 134 10.80 -19.65 -3.45
CA GLU A 134 11.52 -20.93 -3.33
C GLU A 134 11.45 -21.83 -4.58
N TRP A 135 10.52 -21.60 -5.50
CA TRP A 135 10.35 -22.47 -6.67
C TRP A 135 11.53 -22.39 -7.65
N ARG A 136 12.48 -23.33 -7.49
CA ARG A 136 13.51 -23.67 -8.49
C ARG A 136 12.99 -24.75 -9.44
N GLY A 137 13.41 -24.70 -10.72
CA GLY A 137 13.15 -25.75 -11.71
C GLY A 137 11.82 -25.62 -12.48
N ARG A 138 11.18 -26.76 -12.80
CA ARG A 138 10.05 -26.89 -13.75
C ARG A 138 8.79 -26.10 -13.38
N ARG A 139 8.71 -25.55 -12.15
CA ARG A 139 7.56 -24.78 -11.64
C ARG A 139 7.71 -23.25 -11.76
N ARG A 140 8.78 -22.74 -12.39
CA ARG A 140 8.97 -21.29 -12.63
C ARG A 140 7.80 -20.62 -13.36
N TRP A 141 7.09 -21.36 -14.22
CA TRP A 141 5.94 -20.83 -14.95
C TRP A 141 4.80 -20.39 -14.03
N LEU A 142 4.61 -21.03 -12.87
CA LEU A 142 3.59 -20.62 -11.90
C LEU A 142 3.93 -19.28 -11.24
N ALA A 143 5.21 -19.00 -10.99
CA ALA A 143 5.64 -17.69 -10.49
C ALA A 143 5.46 -16.60 -11.55
N TYR A 144 5.72 -16.90 -12.82
CA TYR A 144 5.42 -15.98 -13.93
C TYR A 144 3.92 -15.76 -14.11
N LEU A 145 3.11 -16.80 -13.96
CA LEU A 145 1.65 -16.68 -14.01
C LEU A 145 1.13 -15.83 -12.85
N ALA A 146 1.62 -16.05 -11.63
CA ALA A 146 1.26 -15.25 -10.46
C ALA A 146 1.67 -13.77 -10.66
N LEU A 147 2.88 -13.52 -11.15
CA LEU A 147 3.35 -12.17 -11.48
C LEU A 147 2.50 -11.54 -12.59
N LEU A 148 2.15 -12.29 -13.63
CA LEU A 148 1.30 -11.84 -14.72
C LEU A 148 -0.10 -11.52 -14.23
N LEU A 149 -0.72 -12.38 -13.43
CA LEU A 149 -2.04 -12.14 -12.84
C LEU A 149 -2.01 -10.90 -11.94
N LEU A 150 -0.95 -10.73 -11.17
CA LEU A 150 -0.74 -9.56 -10.32
C LEU A 150 -0.56 -8.29 -11.18
N LEU A 151 0.19 -8.37 -12.28
CA LEU A 151 0.39 -7.26 -13.21
C LEU A 151 -0.90 -6.94 -13.98
N LEU A 152 -1.68 -7.95 -14.38
CA LEU A 152 -3.00 -7.80 -14.98
C LEU A 152 -4.01 -7.24 -13.99
N MET A 153 -3.91 -7.59 -12.71
CA MET A 153 -4.70 -7.02 -11.65
C MET A 153 -4.37 -5.54 -11.49
N VAL A 154 -3.08 -5.16 -11.45
CA VAL A 154 -2.63 -3.75 -11.41
C VAL A 154 -3.03 -3.00 -12.67
N CYS A 155 -2.92 -3.61 -13.84
CA CYS A 155 -3.38 -3.02 -15.09
C CYS A 155 -4.90 -2.85 -15.06
N GLY A 156 -5.68 -3.89 -14.79
CA GLY A 156 -7.14 -3.78 -14.64
C GLY A 156 -7.56 -2.74 -13.61
N TRP A 157 -6.80 -2.65 -12.52
CA TRP A 157 -6.95 -1.66 -11.45
C TRP A 157 -6.73 -0.23 -11.92
N THR A 158 -5.57 0.03 -12.52
CA THR A 158 -5.16 1.36 -13.00
C THR A 158 -5.96 1.79 -14.23
N LEU A 159 -6.46 0.83 -15.00
CA LEU A 159 -7.19 1.04 -16.25
C LEU A 159 -8.71 1.15 -16.07
N ASN A 160 -9.30 0.62 -14.99
CA ASN A 160 -10.75 0.61 -14.81
C ASN A 160 -11.21 1.17 -13.45
N PRO A 161 -11.21 2.51 -13.29
CA PRO A 161 -11.69 3.16 -12.07
C PRO A 161 -13.21 3.03 -11.87
N TYR A 162 -13.99 2.55 -12.85
CA TYR A 162 -15.41 2.25 -12.64
C TYR A 162 -15.63 1.05 -11.72
N LEU A 163 -14.61 0.22 -11.50
CA LEU A 163 -14.65 -0.82 -10.47
C LEU A 163 -14.65 -0.24 -9.06
N MET A 164 -14.23 1.02 -8.86
CA MET A 164 -13.84 1.49 -7.54
C MET A 164 -14.98 1.97 -6.64
N LEU A 165 -15.95 2.79 -7.07
CA LEU A 165 -16.64 3.62 -6.06
C LEU A 165 -18.14 3.88 -6.28
N MET A 166 -18.70 3.54 -7.44
CA MET A 166 -20.11 3.88 -7.70
C MET A 166 -20.98 2.62 -7.56
N SER A 167 -21.87 2.66 -6.56
CA SER A 167 -22.93 1.68 -6.28
C SER A 167 -22.49 0.24 -5.99
N ARG A 168 -21.33 0.03 -5.38
CA ARG A 168 -20.95 -1.31 -4.90
C ARG A 168 -21.52 -1.58 -3.51
N PRO A 169 -21.84 -2.84 -3.18
CA PRO A 169 -22.13 -3.23 -1.81
C PRO A 169 -20.97 -2.83 -0.90
N LYS A 170 -21.28 -2.34 0.32
CA LYS A 170 -20.28 -1.87 1.30
C LYS A 170 -19.12 -2.86 1.49
N TRP A 171 -19.42 -4.16 1.61
CA TRP A 171 -18.41 -5.21 1.80
C TRP A 171 -17.36 -5.28 0.66
N LEU A 172 -17.77 -4.99 -0.58
CA LEU A 172 -16.87 -5.03 -1.73
C LEU A 172 -15.98 -3.78 -1.74
N TYR A 173 -16.53 -2.64 -1.36
CA TYR A 173 -15.78 -1.39 -1.19
C TYR A 173 -14.70 -1.54 -0.11
N ASP A 174 -15.07 -2.05 1.06
CA ASP A 174 -14.14 -2.28 2.18
C ASP A 174 -13.02 -3.26 1.78
N SER A 175 -13.37 -4.35 1.08
CA SER A 175 -12.40 -5.32 0.57
C SER A 175 -11.43 -4.71 -0.44
N ILE A 176 -11.96 -3.91 -1.37
CA ILE A 176 -11.18 -3.16 -2.35
C ILE A 176 -10.22 -2.22 -1.63
N LEU A 177 -10.72 -1.41 -0.71
CA LEU A 177 -9.93 -0.46 0.05
C LEU A 177 -8.80 -1.20 0.77
N ILE A 178 -9.07 -2.32 1.44
CA ILE A 178 -8.04 -3.09 2.13
C ILE A 178 -6.98 -3.66 1.18
N VAL A 179 -7.40 -4.23 0.07
CA VAL A 179 -6.47 -4.77 -0.92
C VAL A 179 -5.54 -3.67 -1.44
N ASN A 180 -6.06 -2.47 -1.68
CA ASN A 180 -5.22 -1.37 -2.13
C ASN A 180 -4.37 -0.77 -1.04
N LEU A 181 -4.94 -0.44 0.11
CA LEU A 181 -4.22 0.32 1.12
C LEU A 181 -3.20 -0.55 1.85
N PHE A 182 -3.45 -1.86 1.94
CA PHE A 182 -2.62 -2.77 2.74
C PHE A 182 -1.96 -3.85 1.89
N VAL A 183 -2.72 -4.72 1.24
CA VAL A 183 -2.15 -5.91 0.56
C VAL A 183 -1.17 -5.49 -0.53
N TRP A 184 -1.60 -4.58 -1.41
CA TRP A 184 -0.87 -4.23 -2.61
C TRP A 184 0.49 -3.56 -2.32
N PRO A 185 0.59 -2.52 -1.47
CA PRO A 185 1.86 -1.88 -1.13
C PRO A 185 2.84 -2.85 -0.46
N ILE A 186 2.34 -3.75 0.41
CA ILE A 186 3.16 -4.80 1.04
C ILE A 186 3.77 -5.71 -0.02
N VAL A 187 2.93 -6.26 -0.90
CA VAL A 187 3.37 -7.17 -1.97
C VAL A 187 4.34 -6.46 -2.91
N ALA A 188 4.07 -5.21 -3.27
CA ALA A 188 4.93 -4.42 -4.13
C ALA A 188 6.32 -4.20 -3.51
N VAL A 189 6.42 -3.84 -2.23
CA VAL A 189 7.73 -3.71 -1.53
C VAL A 189 8.49 -5.04 -1.51
N VAL A 190 7.81 -6.16 -1.24
CA VAL A 190 8.43 -7.50 -1.26
C VAL A 190 8.93 -7.86 -2.66
N LEU A 191 8.16 -7.54 -3.71
CA LEU A 191 8.56 -7.74 -5.10
C LEU A 191 9.77 -6.89 -5.47
N VAL A 192 9.82 -5.62 -5.04
CA VAL A 192 11.00 -4.76 -5.23
C VAL A 192 12.23 -5.38 -4.55
N ALA A 193 12.11 -5.84 -3.31
CA ALA A 193 13.19 -6.52 -2.60
C ALA A 193 13.66 -7.78 -3.34
N ARG A 194 12.74 -8.56 -3.92
CA ARG A 194 13.05 -9.74 -4.73
C ARG A 194 13.80 -9.39 -6.02
N LEU A 195 13.35 -8.35 -6.73
CA LEU A 195 13.99 -7.89 -7.96
C LEU A 195 15.41 -7.41 -7.68
N VAL A 196 15.61 -6.68 -6.58
CA VAL A 196 16.93 -6.26 -6.08
C VAL A 196 17.78 -7.48 -5.71
N TYR A 197 17.24 -8.43 -4.95
CA TYR A 197 17.95 -9.65 -4.57
C TYR A 197 18.45 -10.43 -5.80
N THR A 198 17.56 -10.73 -6.75
CA THR A 198 17.91 -11.53 -7.95
C THR A 198 18.89 -10.83 -8.87
N SER A 199 18.94 -9.50 -8.81
CA SER A 199 19.91 -8.68 -9.54
C SER A 199 21.31 -8.76 -8.93
N ILE A 200 21.40 -8.91 -7.60
CA ILE A 200 22.66 -8.88 -6.84
C ILE A 200 23.20 -10.28 -6.55
N ALA A 201 22.33 -11.29 -6.40
CA ALA A 201 22.73 -12.65 -6.03
C ALA A 201 23.40 -13.41 -7.18
N ASN A 202 23.11 -13.07 -8.44
CA ASN A 202 23.72 -13.72 -9.59
C ASN A 202 25.21 -13.35 -9.69
N ALA A 203 26.08 -14.26 -9.23
CA ALA A 203 27.53 -14.08 -9.27
C ALA A 203 28.14 -14.15 -10.68
N ARG A 204 27.37 -14.60 -11.69
CA ARG A 204 27.83 -14.66 -13.09
C ARG A 204 27.23 -13.52 -13.91
N PRO A 205 28.06 -12.69 -14.57
CA PRO A 205 27.63 -11.48 -15.28
C PRO A 205 26.90 -11.72 -16.62
N SER A 206 26.37 -12.92 -16.91
CA SER A 206 26.04 -13.28 -18.30
C SER A 206 24.86 -12.50 -18.90
N ASN A 207 23.96 -11.92 -18.08
CA ASN A 207 22.75 -11.24 -18.57
C ASN A 207 22.55 -9.84 -17.92
N TRP A 208 23.47 -8.90 -18.16
CA TRP A 208 23.37 -7.52 -17.65
C TRP A 208 22.02 -6.84 -18.01
N LEU A 209 21.51 -7.08 -19.21
CA LEU A 209 20.22 -6.54 -19.67
C LEU A 209 19.07 -6.98 -18.76
N ALA A 210 19.05 -8.25 -18.34
CA ALA A 210 18.03 -8.76 -17.43
C ALA A 210 18.11 -8.09 -16.05
N THR A 211 19.32 -7.78 -15.58
CA THR A 211 19.54 -7.03 -14.34
C THR A 211 18.99 -5.61 -14.46
N VAL A 212 19.29 -4.90 -15.55
CA VAL A 212 18.79 -3.54 -15.81
C VAL A 212 17.26 -3.53 -15.84
N ILE A 213 16.63 -4.47 -16.56
CA ILE A 213 15.17 -4.57 -16.62
C ILE A 213 14.57 -4.80 -15.24
N ARG A 214 15.12 -5.70 -14.42
CA ARG A 214 14.60 -5.96 -13.07
C ARG A 214 14.69 -4.73 -12.18
N LEU A 215 15.80 -4.00 -12.23
CA LEU A 215 15.97 -2.78 -11.45
C LEU A 215 15.05 -1.67 -11.95
N ALA A 216 14.86 -1.51 -13.25
CA ALA A 216 13.90 -0.57 -13.82
C ALA A 216 12.46 -0.87 -13.36
N VAL A 217 12.05 -2.15 -13.38
CA VAL A 217 10.74 -2.59 -12.85
C VAL A 217 10.64 -2.32 -11.34
N ALA A 218 11.71 -2.54 -10.58
CA ALA A 218 11.74 -2.26 -9.14
C ALA A 218 11.55 -0.77 -8.85
N VAL A 219 12.21 0.11 -9.61
CA VAL A 219 12.02 1.57 -9.52
C VAL A 219 10.60 1.97 -9.91
N LEU A 220 10.06 1.42 -11.00
CA LEU A 220 8.69 1.69 -11.43
C LEU A 220 7.67 1.31 -10.35
N LEU A 221 7.83 0.15 -9.70
CA LEU A 221 6.98 -0.27 -8.59
C LEU A 221 7.06 0.71 -7.41
N LEU A 222 8.26 1.20 -7.06
CA LEU A 222 8.41 2.20 -6.01
C LEU A 222 7.73 3.53 -6.37
N LEU A 223 7.79 3.95 -7.64
CA LEU A 223 7.09 5.14 -8.11
C LEU A 223 5.57 4.97 -8.03
N VAL A 224 5.03 3.80 -8.39
CA VAL A 224 3.61 3.48 -8.26
C VAL A 224 3.17 3.50 -6.79
N ILE A 225 3.95 2.92 -5.88
CA ILE A 225 3.69 3.00 -4.44
C ILE A 225 3.74 4.46 -3.97
N GLY A 226 4.71 5.25 -4.45
CA GLY A 226 4.84 6.66 -4.14
C GLY A 226 3.60 7.48 -4.55
N ASP A 227 3.14 7.32 -5.79
CA ASP A 227 1.91 7.96 -6.30
C ASP A 227 0.67 7.58 -5.49
N GLN A 228 0.59 6.31 -5.09
CA GLN A 228 -0.49 5.83 -4.23
C GLN A 228 -0.44 6.48 -2.84
N ILE A 229 0.73 6.57 -2.21
CA ILE A 229 0.89 7.26 -0.91
C ILE A 229 0.49 8.72 -1.02
N VAL A 230 0.91 9.42 -2.09
CA VAL A 230 0.52 10.81 -2.34
C VAL A 230 -1.00 10.92 -2.40
N THR A 231 -1.64 10.06 -3.21
CA THR A 231 -3.10 10.07 -3.41
C THR A 231 -3.85 9.80 -2.10
N GLU A 232 -3.45 8.79 -1.34
CA GLU A 232 -4.10 8.45 -0.07
C GLU A 232 -3.85 9.49 1.01
N THR A 233 -2.67 10.13 1.01
CA THR A 233 -2.40 11.23 1.94
C THR A 233 -3.28 12.45 1.63
N VAL A 234 -3.56 12.72 0.35
CA VAL A 234 -4.51 13.78 -0.04
C VAL A 234 -5.92 13.43 0.44
N TRP A 235 -6.35 12.17 0.32
CA TRP A 235 -7.64 11.72 0.86
C TRP A 235 -7.73 11.84 2.37
N VAL A 236 -6.68 11.44 3.07
CA VAL A 236 -6.54 11.60 4.52
C VAL A 236 -6.71 13.05 4.93
N ARG A 237 -6.12 13.99 4.19
CA ARG A 237 -6.31 15.42 4.44
C ARG A 237 -7.73 15.90 4.13
N ALA A 238 -8.40 15.32 3.15
CA ALA A 238 -9.76 15.68 2.78
C ALA A 238 -10.78 15.22 3.83
N GLU A 239 -10.58 14.04 4.41
CA GLU A 239 -11.55 13.37 5.30
C GLU A 239 -11.12 13.35 6.79
N ASP A 240 -9.94 13.89 7.12
CA ASP A 240 -9.28 13.79 8.44
C ASP A 240 -9.19 12.36 8.97
N SER A 241 -8.94 11.42 8.07
CA SER A 241 -8.66 10.04 8.43
C SER A 241 -7.18 9.86 8.78
N LEU A 242 -6.86 8.94 9.70
CA LEU A 242 -5.46 8.66 10.01
C LEU A 242 -4.82 7.79 8.91
N SER A 243 -3.81 8.31 8.21
CA SER A 243 -3.08 7.52 7.21
C SER A 243 -2.15 6.51 7.86
N VAL A 244 -2.51 5.23 7.89
CA VAL A 244 -1.62 4.17 8.44
C VAL A 244 -0.66 3.58 7.40
N ILE A 245 -0.88 3.86 6.11
CA ILE A 245 -0.10 3.27 5.00
C ILE A 245 1.41 3.49 5.14
N PRO A 246 1.93 4.70 5.43
CA PRO A 246 3.36 4.92 5.57
C PRO A 246 4.00 4.04 6.66
N ILE A 247 3.31 3.87 7.79
CA ILE A 247 3.79 3.08 8.94
C ILE A 247 3.96 1.62 8.52
N ILE A 248 2.94 1.04 7.89
CA ILE A 248 2.96 -0.34 7.41
C ILE A 248 4.08 -0.54 6.38
N LEU A 249 4.25 0.42 5.48
CA LEU A 249 5.31 0.36 4.47
C LEU A 249 6.71 0.42 5.08
N PHE A 250 6.94 1.22 6.14
CA PHE A 250 8.21 1.20 6.85
C PHE A 250 8.48 -0.16 7.50
N ILE A 251 7.47 -0.77 8.14
CA ILE A 251 7.59 -2.10 8.76
C ILE A 251 7.94 -3.15 7.71
N VAL A 252 7.22 -3.17 6.59
CA VAL A 252 7.43 -4.17 5.54
C VAL A 252 8.76 -3.96 4.81
N ALA A 253 9.15 -2.71 4.53
CA ALA A 253 10.44 -2.39 3.94
C ALA A 253 11.59 -2.88 4.82
N THR A 254 11.46 -2.70 6.12
CA THR A 254 12.42 -3.18 7.11
C THR A 254 12.53 -4.69 7.08
N ALA A 255 11.41 -5.41 7.19
CA ALA A 255 11.38 -6.86 7.17
C ALA A 255 11.98 -7.40 5.86
N ALA A 256 11.61 -6.83 4.72
CA ALA A 256 12.15 -7.20 3.42
C ALA A 256 13.67 -6.92 3.31
N ALA A 257 14.15 -5.80 3.86
CA ALA A 257 15.57 -5.47 3.92
C ALA A 257 16.35 -6.45 4.80
N MET A 258 15.81 -6.87 5.94
CA MET A 258 16.44 -7.90 6.77
C MET A 258 16.58 -9.22 6.03
N LEU A 259 15.51 -9.66 5.36
CA LEU A 259 15.52 -10.88 4.56
C LEU A 259 16.53 -10.76 3.41
N LEU A 260 16.63 -9.60 2.77
CA LEU A 260 17.63 -9.31 1.75
C LEU A 260 19.07 -9.36 2.31
N ALA A 261 19.33 -8.72 3.45
CA ALA A 261 20.62 -8.75 4.13
C ALA A 261 21.01 -10.17 4.55
N TRP A 262 20.03 -10.97 4.97
CA TRP A 262 20.22 -12.38 5.30
C TRP A 262 20.34 -13.27 4.07
N ALA A 263 19.79 -12.92 2.91
CA ALA A 263 19.95 -13.74 1.71
C ALA A 263 21.32 -13.52 1.04
N VAL A 264 21.95 -12.36 1.24
CA VAL A 264 23.15 -11.92 0.51
C VAL A 264 24.43 -11.98 1.37
N THR A 265 25.58 -12.27 0.75
CA THR A 265 26.89 -12.39 1.44
C THR A 265 27.86 -11.26 1.07
N GLY A 266 28.84 -10.99 1.94
CA GLY A 266 29.89 -10.00 1.72
C GLY A 266 29.40 -8.55 1.65
N TRP A 267 30.11 -7.71 0.89
CA TRP A 267 29.81 -6.29 0.69
C TRP A 267 28.42 -6.02 0.09
N ARG A 268 27.88 -7.00 -0.64
CA ARG A 268 26.55 -6.93 -1.27
C ARG A 268 25.42 -6.77 -0.24
N ARG A 269 25.66 -7.04 1.05
CA ARG A 269 24.72 -6.72 2.15
C ARG A 269 24.42 -5.24 2.27
N LEU A 270 25.33 -4.35 1.84
CA LEU A 270 25.08 -2.91 1.80
C LEU A 270 23.88 -2.57 0.91
N ALA A 271 23.55 -3.40 -0.08
CA ALA A 271 22.36 -3.19 -0.88
C ALA A 271 21.04 -3.34 -0.09
N ALA A 272 21.03 -4.10 1.00
CA ALA A 272 19.87 -4.16 1.89
C ALA A 272 19.68 -2.84 2.66
N LEU A 273 20.78 -2.21 3.08
CA LEU A 273 20.74 -0.87 3.67
C LEU A 273 20.30 0.18 2.63
N GLY A 274 20.85 0.10 1.42
CA GLY A 274 20.43 0.96 0.31
C GLY A 274 18.94 0.81 -0.01
N PHE A 275 18.43 -0.43 -0.01
CA PHE A 275 17.02 -0.72 -0.24
C PHE A 275 16.12 -0.13 0.86
N VAL A 276 16.40 -0.37 2.15
CA VAL A 276 15.55 0.16 3.23
C VAL A 276 15.56 1.69 3.25
N LEU A 277 16.72 2.31 2.98
CA LEU A 277 16.84 3.75 2.89
C LEU A 277 16.03 4.30 1.71
N LEU A 278 16.13 3.67 0.54
CA LEU A 278 15.40 4.07 -0.65
C LEU A 278 13.88 4.02 -0.44
N VAL A 279 13.37 2.92 0.11
CA VAL A 279 11.92 2.79 0.39
C VAL A 279 11.50 3.82 1.43
N THR A 280 12.26 3.97 2.52
CA THR A 280 11.96 4.94 3.57
C THR A 280 11.91 6.38 3.03
N LEU A 281 12.92 6.78 2.25
CA LEU A 281 12.95 8.10 1.61
C LEU A 281 11.79 8.30 0.63
N THR A 282 11.45 7.28 -0.15
CA THR A 282 10.32 7.33 -1.09
C THR A 282 9.00 7.54 -0.35
N VAL A 283 8.74 6.76 0.70
CA VAL A 283 7.52 6.85 1.52
C VAL A 283 7.44 8.21 2.21
N SER A 284 8.53 8.69 2.82
CA SER A 284 8.56 9.99 3.49
C SER A 284 8.39 11.16 2.53
N TYR A 285 9.05 11.11 1.36
CA TYR A 285 8.91 12.14 0.33
C TYR A 285 7.48 12.18 -0.23
N ALA A 286 6.92 11.02 -0.61
CA ALA A 286 5.56 10.89 -1.11
C ALA A 286 4.53 11.38 -0.10
N SER A 287 4.67 11.00 1.16
CA SER A 287 3.78 11.47 2.24
C SER A 287 3.86 13.00 2.37
N ASN A 288 5.06 13.57 2.44
CA ASN A 288 5.24 15.03 2.54
C ASN A 288 4.66 15.76 1.32
N LEU A 289 4.81 15.20 0.12
CA LEU A 289 4.20 15.75 -1.08
C LEU A 289 2.67 15.73 -0.99
N GLY A 290 2.08 14.60 -0.60
CA GLY A 290 0.63 14.48 -0.40
C GLY A 290 0.07 15.49 0.61
N TRP A 291 0.77 15.72 1.73
CA TRP A 291 0.37 16.72 2.72
C TRP A 291 0.40 18.16 2.20
N ARG A 292 1.27 18.47 1.23
CA ARG A 292 1.37 19.80 0.63
C ARG A 292 0.30 20.05 -0.43
N LEU A 293 -0.22 18.99 -1.04
CA LEU A 293 -1.27 19.11 -2.05
C LEU A 293 -2.60 19.40 -1.37
N SER A 294 -3.27 20.48 -1.82
CA SER A 294 -4.64 20.76 -1.38
C SER A 294 -5.61 19.85 -2.12
N PRO A 295 -6.56 19.20 -1.42
CA PRO A 295 -7.61 18.41 -2.07
C PRO A 295 -8.48 19.26 -3.02
N THR A 296 -8.74 20.52 -2.64
CA THR A 296 -9.50 21.49 -3.46
C THR A 296 -8.78 21.83 -4.76
N PHE A 297 -7.50 22.19 -4.68
CA PHE A 297 -6.66 22.46 -5.85
C PHE A 297 -6.56 21.23 -6.79
N SER A 298 -6.40 20.04 -6.20
CA SER A 298 -6.33 18.80 -6.97
C SER A 298 -7.65 18.50 -7.70
N THR A 299 -8.79 18.83 -7.07
CA THR A 299 -10.11 18.69 -7.67
C THR A 299 -10.30 19.69 -8.81
N GLU A 300 -9.96 20.96 -8.61
CA GLU A 300 -10.03 21.99 -9.67
C GLU A 300 -9.18 21.63 -10.89
N ALA A 301 -7.93 21.21 -10.69
CA ALA A 301 -7.05 20.79 -11.79
C ALA A 301 -7.58 19.56 -12.55
N ARG A 302 -8.31 18.68 -11.86
CA ARG A 302 -8.99 17.53 -12.49
C ARG A 302 -10.23 17.96 -13.28
N ALA A 303 -10.98 18.93 -12.77
CA ALA A 303 -12.14 19.50 -13.44
C ALA A 303 -11.72 20.19 -14.75
N GLU A 304 -10.64 20.98 -14.71
CA GLU A 304 -10.10 21.68 -15.89
C GLU A 304 -9.65 20.70 -16.98
N LYS A 305 -9.11 19.54 -16.58
CA LYS A 305 -8.76 18.47 -17.51
C LYS A 305 -9.99 17.85 -18.19
N ILE A 306 -11.11 17.77 -17.47
CA ILE A 306 -12.38 17.25 -17.99
C ILE A 306 -13.02 18.27 -18.93
N GLU A 307 -13.06 19.54 -18.55
CA GLU A 307 -13.51 20.66 -19.38
C GLU A 307 -12.79 20.67 -20.75
N ARG A 308 -11.45 20.63 -20.74
CA ARG A 308 -10.65 20.54 -21.98
C ARG A 308 -10.95 19.29 -22.82
N ALA A 309 -11.44 18.22 -22.23
CA ALA A 309 -11.88 17.04 -22.97
C ALA A 309 -13.29 17.20 -23.54
N ILE A 310 -14.19 17.87 -22.80
CA ILE A 310 -15.54 18.23 -23.26
C ILE A 310 -15.47 19.13 -24.49
N HIS A 311 -14.64 20.17 -24.48
CA HIS A 311 -14.48 21.05 -25.65
C HIS A 311 -13.93 20.31 -26.88
N ARG A 312 -12.90 19.47 -26.71
CA ARG A 312 -12.39 18.65 -27.82
C ARG A 312 -13.42 17.66 -28.36
N TYR A 313 -14.31 17.16 -27.50
CA TYR A 313 -15.44 16.34 -27.92
C TYR A 313 -16.43 17.16 -28.76
N TYR A 314 -16.80 18.35 -28.29
CA TYR A 314 -17.70 19.26 -28.98
C TYR A 314 -17.16 19.68 -30.37
N GLU A 315 -15.89 20.09 -30.45
CA GLU A 315 -15.24 20.46 -31.72
C GLU A 315 -15.33 19.35 -32.79
N ARG A 316 -15.37 18.09 -32.36
CA ARG A 316 -15.38 16.93 -33.26
C ARG A 316 -16.76 16.39 -33.57
N GLN A 317 -17.68 16.43 -32.59
CA GLN A 317 -19.02 15.83 -32.71
C GLN A 317 -20.11 16.87 -33.00
N GLY A 318 -19.84 18.16 -32.78
CA GLY A 318 -20.80 19.25 -32.95
C GLY A 318 -21.83 19.37 -31.82
N HIS A 319 -21.70 18.58 -30.75
CA HIS A 319 -22.56 18.61 -29.57
C HIS A 319 -21.77 18.24 -28.31
N TYR A 320 -22.27 18.62 -27.12
CA TYR A 320 -21.63 18.24 -25.86
C TYR A 320 -21.92 16.77 -25.53
N PRO A 321 -21.05 16.08 -24.76
CA PRO A 321 -21.31 14.70 -24.42
C PRO A 321 -22.50 14.62 -23.46
N SER A 322 -23.48 13.74 -23.72
CA SER A 322 -24.63 13.54 -22.82
C SER A 322 -24.25 12.97 -21.45
N ARG A 323 -23.10 12.29 -21.36
CA ARG A 323 -22.50 11.77 -20.13
C ARG A 323 -20.99 11.91 -20.21
N LEU A 324 -20.33 12.18 -19.09
CA LEU A 324 -18.86 12.21 -19.04
C LEU A 324 -18.22 10.90 -19.56
N ALA A 325 -18.89 9.76 -19.41
CA ALA A 325 -18.41 8.47 -19.91
C ALA A 325 -18.12 8.46 -21.43
N ASN A 326 -18.82 9.30 -22.21
CA ASN A 326 -18.63 9.43 -23.65
C ASN A 326 -17.28 10.08 -24.02
N LEU A 327 -16.57 10.68 -23.06
CA LEU A 327 -15.22 11.21 -23.27
C LEU A 327 -14.17 10.10 -23.37
N MET A 328 -14.47 8.89 -22.92
CA MET A 328 -13.53 7.77 -22.95
C MET A 328 -13.74 6.87 -24.18
N PRO A 329 -12.69 6.14 -24.60
CA PRO A 329 -11.29 6.26 -24.16
C PRO A 329 -10.53 7.37 -24.90
N PHE A 330 -11.14 8.01 -25.90
CA PHE A 330 -10.44 8.79 -26.92
C PHE A 330 -10.03 10.20 -26.46
N TYR A 331 -10.85 10.90 -25.68
CA TYR A 331 -10.56 12.27 -25.21
C TYR A 331 -9.90 12.25 -23.83
N LEU A 332 -10.33 11.31 -23.00
CA LEU A 332 -9.71 10.96 -21.73
C LEU A 332 -9.56 9.45 -21.64
N TRP A 333 -8.37 9.00 -21.26
CA TRP A 333 -8.16 7.60 -20.92
C TRP A 333 -8.99 7.17 -19.71
N ARG A 334 -9.13 8.07 -18.73
CA ARG A 334 -9.93 7.91 -17.52
C ARG A 334 -10.49 9.24 -17.07
N ILE A 335 -11.67 9.21 -16.45
CA ILE A 335 -12.26 10.38 -15.80
C ILE A 335 -11.67 10.47 -14.38
N PRO A 336 -10.82 11.47 -14.09
CA PRO A 336 -10.24 11.59 -12.75
C PRO A 336 -11.35 11.97 -11.76
N GLN A 337 -11.50 11.28 -10.63
CA GLN A 337 -12.54 11.60 -9.63
C GLN A 337 -12.23 12.87 -8.84
N PRO A 338 -13.22 13.59 -8.30
CA PRO A 338 -12.96 14.69 -7.35
C PRO A 338 -12.26 14.16 -6.09
N MET A 339 -11.44 14.99 -5.45
CA MET A 339 -10.72 14.68 -4.19
C MET A 339 -11.28 15.55 -3.07
N ILE A 340 -12.53 15.30 -2.69
CA ILE A 340 -13.18 16.02 -1.58
C ILE A 340 -13.84 15.01 -0.65
N PHE A 341 -14.75 14.18 -1.16
CA PHE A 341 -15.34 13.07 -0.42
C PHE A 341 -15.10 11.75 -1.17
N ARG A 342 -14.70 10.67 -0.48
CA ARG A 342 -14.75 9.33 -1.08
C ARG A 342 -16.21 9.06 -1.48
N ASP A 343 -16.40 8.39 -2.62
CA ASP A 343 -17.70 8.11 -3.27
C ASP A 343 -18.39 9.28 -3.97
N GLN A 344 -17.82 10.50 -3.98
CA GLN A 344 -18.35 11.55 -4.83
C GLN A 344 -17.89 11.45 -6.27
N THR A 345 -18.77 11.87 -7.17
CA THR A 345 -18.49 11.99 -8.59
C THR A 345 -18.83 13.38 -9.09
N TRP A 346 -18.38 13.68 -10.31
CA TRP A 346 -18.69 14.94 -10.96
C TRP A 346 -20.20 15.09 -11.16
N CYS A 347 -20.70 16.26 -10.81
CA CYS A 347 -22.02 16.70 -11.19
C CYS A 347 -21.96 17.21 -12.63
N TYR A 348 -22.26 16.34 -13.58
CA TYR A 348 -22.21 16.70 -15.00
C TYR A 348 -23.56 16.48 -15.68
N GLU A 349 -23.92 17.45 -16.49
CA GLU A 349 -25.10 17.44 -17.35
C GLU A 349 -24.71 18.05 -18.69
N GLY A 350 -25.13 17.45 -19.81
CA GLY A 350 -24.82 17.96 -21.15
C GLY A 350 -25.85 17.54 -22.18
N GLY A 351 -26.03 18.40 -23.18
CA GLY A 351 -26.95 18.24 -24.31
C GLY A 351 -26.35 18.72 -25.62
N ASP A 352 -27.19 19.12 -26.57
CA ASP A 352 -26.73 19.49 -27.91
C ASP A 352 -25.92 20.81 -27.90
N ASP A 353 -26.40 21.81 -27.17
CA ASP A 353 -25.88 23.19 -27.14
C ASP A 353 -25.54 23.69 -25.73
N TYR A 354 -25.64 22.82 -24.72
CA TYR A 354 -25.32 23.17 -23.33
C TYR A 354 -24.51 22.08 -22.61
N TYR A 355 -23.79 22.50 -21.58
CA TYR A 355 -23.34 21.61 -20.50
C TYR A 355 -23.12 22.37 -19.20
N ARG A 356 -23.06 21.63 -18.11
CA ARG A 356 -22.69 22.13 -16.79
C ARG A 356 -21.83 21.07 -16.10
N LEU A 357 -20.63 21.46 -15.69
CA LEU A 357 -19.71 20.65 -14.91
C LEU A 357 -19.53 21.28 -13.52
N GLY A 358 -19.83 20.52 -12.49
CA GLY A 358 -19.65 20.92 -11.11
C GLY A 358 -19.27 19.77 -10.19
N TYR A 359 -19.09 20.09 -8.93
CA TYR A 359 -18.80 19.14 -7.87
C TYR A 359 -19.23 19.73 -6.52
N VAL A 360 -19.45 18.86 -5.54
CA VAL A 360 -19.67 19.31 -4.15
C VAL A 360 -18.33 19.76 -3.58
N HIS A 361 -18.31 20.98 -3.06
CA HIS A 361 -17.13 21.63 -2.52
C HIS A 361 -17.19 21.68 -1.00
N GLN A 362 -16.05 21.37 -0.38
CA GLN A 362 -15.78 21.65 1.03
C GLN A 362 -14.38 22.30 1.09
N PRO A 363 -14.22 23.49 1.70
CA PRO A 363 -12.94 24.19 1.74
C PRO A 363 -11.82 23.39 2.43
N GLY A 364 -12.19 22.60 3.43
CA GLY A 364 -11.34 21.67 4.13
C GLY A 364 -12.12 20.88 5.17
N PHE A 365 -11.48 19.88 5.76
CA PHE A 365 -12.11 19.11 6.82
C PHE A 365 -12.53 20.00 8.00
N GLY A 366 -13.70 19.71 8.58
CA GLY A 366 -14.26 20.44 9.73
C GLY A 366 -14.95 21.76 9.39
N TRP A 367 -15.01 22.16 8.11
CA TRP A 367 -15.78 23.34 7.68
C TRP A 367 -17.22 22.96 7.38
N HIS A 368 -18.18 23.73 7.92
CA HIS A 368 -19.63 23.51 7.76
C HIS A 368 -20.17 23.98 6.39
N ASP A 369 -19.41 24.77 5.64
CA ASP A 369 -19.84 25.31 4.36
C ASP A 369 -19.62 24.28 3.24
N ILE A 370 -20.52 23.31 3.16
CA ILE A 370 -20.62 22.38 2.04
C ILE A 370 -21.59 22.96 1.02
N SER A 371 -21.08 23.27 -0.17
CA SER A 371 -21.84 23.91 -1.25
C SER A 371 -21.54 23.25 -2.59
N ILE A 372 -22.37 23.49 -3.60
CA ILE A 372 -22.06 23.04 -4.97
C ILE A 372 -21.23 24.12 -5.65
N ARG A 373 -20.09 23.72 -6.21
CA ARG A 373 -19.27 24.59 -7.04
C ARG A 373 -19.43 24.19 -8.50
N ILE A 374 -19.95 25.11 -9.29
CA ILE A 374 -19.93 25.01 -10.74
C ILE A 374 -18.51 25.37 -11.19
N HIS A 375 -17.83 24.42 -11.82
CA HIS A 375 -16.51 24.66 -12.39
C HIS A 375 -16.64 25.44 -13.69
N ASP A 376 -17.54 24.97 -14.56
CA ASP A 376 -17.78 25.57 -15.85
C ASP A 376 -19.17 25.19 -16.40
N ALA A 377 -19.76 26.06 -17.22
CA ALA A 377 -21.05 25.84 -17.85
C ALA A 377 -21.20 26.67 -19.13
N VAL A 378 -21.83 26.08 -20.14
CA VAL A 378 -22.19 26.74 -21.41
C VAL A 378 -23.66 26.50 -21.71
N GLY A 379 -24.33 27.51 -22.27
CA GLY A 379 -25.75 27.48 -22.60
C GLY A 379 -26.65 27.61 -21.36
N GLU A 380 -27.94 27.35 -21.54
CA GLU A 380 -28.95 27.30 -20.48
C GLU A 380 -29.30 25.84 -20.21
N PRO A 381 -28.60 25.14 -19.29
CA PRO A 381 -28.98 23.78 -18.91
C PRO A 381 -30.42 23.81 -18.37
N PRO A 382 -31.22 22.78 -18.69
CA PRO A 382 -32.61 22.76 -18.27
C PRO A 382 -32.69 22.85 -16.74
N GLU A 383 -33.71 23.54 -16.24
CA GLU A 383 -33.90 23.75 -14.81
C GLU A 383 -34.29 22.52 -13.95
N PRO A 384 -34.73 21.33 -14.46
CA PRO A 384 -35.14 20.27 -13.55
C PRO A 384 -33.94 19.75 -12.75
N SER A 385 -34.27 19.15 -11.60
CA SER A 385 -33.36 18.70 -10.54
C SER A 385 -32.00 18.21 -11.03
N TRP A 386 -30.97 19.04 -10.86
CA TRP A 386 -29.59 18.63 -11.06
C TRP A 386 -29.25 17.58 -9.99
N HIS A 387 -28.80 16.39 -10.40
CA HIS A 387 -28.39 15.29 -9.49
C HIS A 387 -27.33 15.73 -8.46
N CYS A 388 -26.67 16.88 -8.67
CA CYS A 388 -25.77 17.46 -7.68
C CYS A 388 -26.45 17.86 -6.37
N ASN A 389 -27.74 18.19 -6.41
CA ASN A 389 -28.51 18.53 -5.21
C ASN A 389 -28.59 17.31 -4.27
N ASP A 390 -28.87 16.12 -4.80
CA ASP A 390 -28.89 14.88 -4.03
C ASP A 390 -27.50 14.56 -3.45
N ALA A 391 -26.44 14.79 -4.24
CA ALA A 391 -25.07 14.60 -3.79
C ALA A 391 -24.68 15.59 -2.67
N LEU A 392 -25.16 16.83 -2.75
CA LEU A 392 -24.97 17.85 -1.74
C LEU A 392 -25.69 17.48 -0.44
N GLU A 393 -26.96 17.07 -0.52
CA GLU A 393 -27.74 16.63 0.64
C GLU A 393 -27.09 15.41 1.30
N LYS A 394 -26.64 14.43 0.50
CA LYS A 394 -25.90 13.28 1.00
C LYS A 394 -24.63 13.72 1.73
N ALA A 395 -23.82 14.60 1.13
CA ALA A 395 -22.59 15.09 1.75
C ALA A 395 -22.85 15.82 3.07
N LYS A 396 -23.90 16.65 3.12
CA LYS A 396 -24.34 17.32 4.35
C LYS A 396 -24.80 16.34 5.43
N SER A 397 -25.50 15.27 5.05
CA SER A 397 -25.96 14.24 6.00
C SER A 397 -24.84 13.36 6.56
N GLN A 398 -23.74 13.21 5.81
CA GLN A 398 -22.58 12.40 6.22
C GLN A 398 -21.55 13.20 7.00
N SER A 399 -21.57 14.53 6.87
CA SER A 399 -20.75 15.42 7.69
C SER A 399 -21.25 15.35 9.13
N PRO A 400 -20.42 14.94 10.10
CA PRO A 400 -20.82 14.83 11.50
C PRO A 400 -21.02 16.18 12.21
N TRP A 401 -21.02 17.29 11.46
CA TRP A 401 -20.91 18.66 11.95
C TRP A 401 -21.98 19.57 11.39
#